data_AF-N8ZKL6-F1
#
_entry.id   AF-N8ZKL6-F1
#
_cell.length_a   1.000
_cell.length_b   1.000
_cell.length_c   1.000
_cell.angle_alpha   90.00
_cell.angle_beta   90.00
_cell.angle_gamma   90.00
#
_symmetry.space_group_name_H-M   'P 1'
#
loop_
_entity.id
_entity.type
_entity.pdbx_description
1 polymer ?
#
loop_
_entity_poly.entity_id
_entity_poly.type
_entity_poly.pdbx_seq_one_letter_code
_entity_poly.pdbx_strand_id
1 'polypeptide(L)'
;MSIYIPKLVYKALMANPNLTIKEIMAIQNSPYSTAARYRQNFQGLKKECDYSEQVHHKINKTKIESWRRINHQAQQMMDLLSELLNSMGFESTANLRDIYYSRYYATKSGEPQSRRNFNRYFKNARENLEKSDFRLLICRSSINRIGFYTVENPNYKPED
;
A
#
# COMPACT_ATOMS: atom_id res chain seq x y z
N MET A 1 -18.48 13.89 5.97
CA MET A 1 -17.84 12.85 5.14
C MET A 1 -18.89 11.76 4.94
N SER A 2 -19.30 11.47 3.70
CA SER A 2 -20.35 10.48 3.41
C SER A 2 -19.83 9.05 3.69
N ILE A 3 -20.68 8.21 4.29
CA ILE A 3 -20.34 6.85 4.73
C ILE A 3 -20.83 5.84 3.70
N TYR A 4 -20.03 4.81 3.43
CA TYR A 4 -20.44 3.74 2.53
C TYR A 4 -21.38 2.75 3.22
N ILE A 5 -22.57 2.56 2.64
CA ILE A 5 -23.48 1.46 2.94
C ILE A 5 -24.08 0.96 1.61
N PRO A 6 -24.00 -0.34 1.29
CA PRO A 6 -24.61 -0.86 0.07
C PRO A 6 -26.11 -0.58 -0.01
N LYS A 7 -26.63 -0.25 -1.20
CA LYS A 7 -28.02 0.20 -1.38
C LYS A 7 -29.06 -0.77 -0.81
N LEU A 8 -28.88 -2.08 -1.02
CA LEU A 8 -29.81 -3.10 -0.51
C LEU A 8 -29.80 -3.19 1.02
N VAL A 9 -28.61 -3.13 1.63
CA VAL A 9 -28.44 -3.12 3.08
C VAL A 9 -29.02 -1.85 3.70
N TYR A 10 -28.74 -0.69 3.09
CA TYR A 10 -29.27 0.60 3.55
C TYR A 10 -30.80 0.63 3.52
N LYS A 11 -31.43 0.19 2.42
CA LYS A 11 -32.89 0.10 2.31
C LYS A 11 -33.49 -0.84 3.36
N ALA A 12 -32.84 -1.99 3.60
CA ALA A 12 -33.31 -2.94 4.60
C ALA A 12 -33.22 -2.36 6.03
N LEU A 13 -32.14 -1.65 6.35
CA LEU A 13 -31.97 -0.98 7.64
C LEU A 13 -32.90 0.22 7.84
N MET A 14 -33.25 0.94 6.77
CA MET A 14 -34.29 1.97 6.80
C MET A 14 -35.67 1.39 7.09
N ALA A 15 -35.99 0.22 6.49
CA ALA A 15 -37.26 -0.46 6.71
C ALA A 15 -37.33 -1.13 8.11
N ASN A 16 -36.21 -1.67 8.58
CA ASN A 16 -36.08 -2.27 9.91
C ASN A 16 -34.70 -1.95 10.52
N PRO A 17 -34.60 -0.92 11.39
CA PRO A 17 -33.34 -0.53 12.03
C PRO A 17 -32.74 -1.59 12.96
N ASN A 18 -33.52 -2.61 13.36
CA ASN A 18 -33.14 -3.61 14.36
C ASN A 18 -32.60 -4.92 13.76
N LEU A 19 -32.40 -4.99 12.44
CA LEU A 19 -31.85 -6.17 11.77
C LEU A 19 -30.58 -6.70 12.47
N THR A 20 -30.57 -7.99 12.74
CA THR A 20 -29.43 -8.72 13.28
C THR A 20 -28.28 -8.74 12.28
N ILE A 21 -27.05 -8.95 12.77
CA ILE A 21 -25.88 -9.05 11.87
C ILE A 21 -26.05 -10.21 10.88
N LYS A 22 -26.65 -11.34 11.31
CA LYS A 22 -26.94 -12.49 10.45
C LYS A 22 -27.87 -12.14 9.29
N GLU A 23 -28.92 -11.36 9.55
CA GLU A 23 -29.84 -10.91 8.49
C GLU A 23 -29.13 -9.96 7.52
N ILE A 24 -28.30 -9.03 8.03
CA ILE A 24 -27.51 -8.12 7.20
C ILE A 24 -26.51 -8.89 6.33
N MET A 25 -25.89 -9.94 6.86
CA MET A 25 -25.00 -10.82 6.11
C MET A 25 -25.73 -11.48 4.93
N ALA A 26 -26.97 -11.94 5.13
CA ALA A 26 -27.75 -12.63 4.12
C ALA A 26 -28.13 -11.73 2.93
N ILE A 27 -28.31 -10.41 3.12
CA ILE A 27 -28.72 -9.48 2.05
C ILE A 27 -27.72 -9.43 0.89
N GLN A 28 -26.42 -9.53 1.18
CA GLN A 28 -25.36 -9.41 0.17
C GLN A 28 -24.29 -10.50 0.27
N ASN A 29 -24.57 -11.58 1.00
CA ASN A 29 -23.62 -12.65 1.29
C ASN A 29 -22.27 -12.11 1.82
N SER A 30 -22.33 -11.16 2.76
CA SER A 30 -21.15 -10.48 3.29
C SER A 30 -20.61 -11.14 4.56
N PRO A 31 -19.30 -11.11 4.84
CA PRO A 31 -18.75 -11.57 6.11
C PRO A 31 -19.29 -10.80 7.31
N TYR A 32 -19.29 -11.43 8.49
CA TYR A 32 -19.78 -10.84 9.75
C TYR A 32 -19.20 -9.44 10.02
N SER A 33 -17.88 -9.27 9.90
CA SER A 33 -17.21 -7.99 10.16
C SER A 33 -17.71 -6.86 9.24
N THR A 34 -18.07 -7.20 8.00
CA THR A 34 -18.58 -6.25 7.02
C THR A 34 -20.02 -5.87 7.33
N ALA A 35 -20.87 -6.84 7.68
CA ALA A 35 -22.24 -6.62 8.11
C ALA A 35 -22.33 -5.81 9.41
N ALA A 36 -21.49 -6.13 10.40
CA ALA A 36 -21.37 -5.39 11.67
C ALA A 36 -21.00 -3.92 11.42
N ARG A 37 -20.04 -3.67 10.53
CA ARG A 37 -19.65 -2.31 10.14
C ARG A 37 -20.81 -1.56 9.47
N TYR A 38 -21.58 -2.20 8.58
CA TYR A 38 -22.74 -1.53 7.96
C TYR A 38 -23.80 -1.12 8.99
N ARG A 39 -24.09 -1.98 9.98
CA ARG A 39 -25.03 -1.65 11.06
C ARG A 39 -24.53 -0.48 11.91
N GLN A 40 -23.27 -0.52 12.34
CA GLN A 40 -22.66 0.54 13.13
C GLN A 40 -22.66 1.88 12.38
N ASN A 41 -22.28 1.84 11.10
CA ASN A 41 -22.29 3.02 10.22
C ASN A 41 -23.69 3.61 10.08
N PHE A 42 -24.72 2.76 9.95
CA PHE A 42 -26.11 3.19 9.86
C PHE A 42 -26.59 3.86 11.16
N GLN A 43 -26.23 3.29 12.32
CA GLN A 43 -26.58 3.84 13.63
C GLN A 43 -25.93 5.21 13.89
N GLY A 44 -24.75 5.46 13.30
CA GLY A 44 -24.03 6.72 13.43
C GLY A 44 -24.53 7.86 12.52
N LEU A 45 -25.57 7.64 11.71
CA LEU A 45 -26.13 8.67 10.83
C LEU A 45 -26.90 9.72 11.64
N LYS A 46 -26.69 11.00 11.33
CA LYS A 46 -27.37 12.11 11.99
C LYS A 46 -28.82 12.17 11.50
N LYS A 47 -29.77 12.09 12.42
CA LYS A 47 -31.22 12.10 12.10
C LYS A 47 -31.71 13.44 11.52
N GLU A 48 -30.96 14.52 11.74
CA GLU A 48 -31.32 15.90 11.39
C GLU A 48 -30.86 16.33 9.99
N CYS A 49 -30.05 15.52 9.31
CA CYS A 49 -29.61 15.78 7.93
C CYS A 49 -30.22 14.76 6.98
N ASP A 50 -30.46 15.13 5.71
CA ASP A 50 -30.93 14.16 4.73
C ASP A 50 -29.92 13.01 4.61
N TYR A 51 -30.41 11.78 4.68
CA TYR A 51 -29.56 10.60 4.64
C TYR A 51 -28.87 10.45 3.27
N SER A 52 -29.48 10.98 2.21
CA SER A 52 -28.89 11.02 0.86
C SER A 52 -27.55 11.79 0.83
N GLU A 53 -27.40 12.79 1.71
CA GLU A 53 -26.18 13.60 1.85
C GLU A 53 -25.11 12.91 2.72
N GLN A 54 -25.52 11.91 3.52
CA GLN A 54 -24.65 11.21 4.46
C GLN A 54 -24.21 9.82 3.99
N VAL A 55 -24.89 9.21 3.02
CA VAL A 55 -24.63 7.83 2.57
C VAL A 55 -24.33 7.75 1.09
N HIS A 56 -23.28 7.03 0.71
CA HIS A 56 -23.03 6.65 -0.67
C HIS A 56 -23.08 5.13 -0.86
N HIS A 57 -23.68 4.68 -1.96
CA HIS A 57 -23.89 3.25 -2.23
C HIS A 57 -22.89 2.64 -3.21
N LYS A 58 -22.00 3.46 -3.79
CA LYS A 58 -20.95 3.02 -4.68
C LYS A 58 -19.63 3.00 -3.91
N ILE A 59 -19.00 1.82 -3.84
CA ILE A 59 -17.58 1.72 -3.48
C ILE A 59 -16.79 1.95 -4.77
N ASN A 60 -15.94 2.96 -4.79
CA ASN A 60 -14.82 2.94 -5.72
C ASN A 60 -13.88 1.85 -5.21
N LYS A 61 -13.93 0.66 -5.83
CA LYS A 61 -13.15 -0.53 -5.42
C LYS A 61 -11.65 -0.23 -5.31
N THR A 62 -11.19 0.81 -5.99
CA THR A 62 -9.84 1.32 -5.91
C THR A 62 -9.91 2.84 -5.85
N LYS A 63 -9.44 3.46 -4.76
CA LYS A 63 -9.16 4.90 -4.77
C LYS A 63 -7.99 5.10 -5.75
N ILE A 64 -8.27 5.65 -6.93
CA ILE A 64 -7.28 5.81 -8.01
C ILE A 64 -6.02 6.52 -7.49
N GLU A 65 -6.19 7.51 -6.61
CA GLU A 65 -5.11 8.22 -5.94
C GLU A 65 -4.21 7.29 -5.11
N SER A 66 -4.82 6.40 -4.30
CA SER A 66 -4.07 5.43 -3.49
C SER A 66 -3.35 4.40 -4.37
N TRP A 67 -3.95 3.98 -5.48
CA TRP A 67 -3.32 3.07 -6.45
C TRP A 67 -2.15 3.75 -7.18
N ARG A 68 -2.35 4.97 -7.68
CA ARG A 68 -1.29 5.79 -8.29
C ARG A 68 -0.13 6.00 -7.33
N ARG A 69 -0.43 6.30 -6.06
CA ARG A 69 0.58 6.45 -5.01
C ARG A 69 1.38 5.17 -4.77
N ILE A 70 0.72 4.02 -4.67
CA ILE A 70 1.39 2.71 -4.49
C ILE A 70 2.31 2.40 -5.66
N ASN A 71 1.84 2.63 -6.89
CA ASN A 71 2.64 2.37 -8.09
C ASN A 71 3.82 3.32 -8.20
N HIS A 72 3.63 4.61 -7.90
CA HIS A 72 4.71 5.58 -7.88
C HIS A 72 5.79 5.21 -6.85
N GLN A 73 5.36 4.78 -5.66
CA GLN A 73 6.24 4.31 -4.59
C GLN A 73 7.04 3.05 -4.94
N ALA A 74 6.42 2.12 -5.68
CA ALA A 74 7.10 0.95 -6.21
C ALA A 74 8.11 1.32 -7.30
N GLN A 75 7.73 2.22 -8.20
CA GLN A 75 8.62 2.73 -9.26
C GLN A 75 9.83 3.45 -8.68
N GLN A 76 9.64 4.36 -7.72
CA GLN A 76 10.72 5.05 -7.02
C GLN A 76 11.74 4.10 -6.39
N MET A 77 11.29 2.94 -5.88
CA MET A 77 12.19 1.91 -5.35
C MET A 77 12.99 1.22 -6.46
N MET A 78 12.34 0.88 -7.57
CA MET A 78 13.01 0.29 -8.75
C MET A 78 14.06 1.24 -9.31
N ASP A 79 13.70 2.51 -9.52
CA ASP A 79 14.58 3.54 -10.06
C ASP A 79 15.78 3.76 -9.13
N LEU A 80 15.52 3.90 -7.82
CA LEU A 80 16.58 4.06 -6.83
C LEU A 80 17.55 2.87 -6.82
N LEU A 81 17.04 1.63 -6.81
CA LEU A 81 17.92 0.47 -6.83
C LEU A 81 18.73 0.40 -8.13
N SER A 82 18.11 0.68 -9.27
CA SER A 82 18.80 0.66 -10.57
C SER A 82 19.95 1.68 -10.61
N GLU A 83 19.73 2.88 -10.07
CA GLU A 83 20.78 3.89 -9.95
C GLU A 83 21.89 3.47 -8.97
N LEU A 84 21.53 3.00 -7.77
CA LEU A 84 22.51 2.63 -6.75
C LEU A 84 23.36 1.44 -7.20
N LEU A 85 22.76 0.45 -7.86
CA LEU A 85 23.49 -0.74 -8.32
C LEU A 85 24.43 -0.46 -9.50
N ASN A 86 24.26 0.66 -10.20
CA ASN A 86 25.18 1.13 -11.24
C ASN A 86 26.22 2.14 -10.73
N SER A 87 26.08 2.63 -9.49
CA SER A 87 26.92 3.68 -8.92
C SER A 87 27.64 3.21 -7.65
N MET A 88 27.29 3.77 -6.49
CA MET A 88 28.00 3.55 -5.22
C MET A 88 27.36 2.47 -4.34
N GLY A 89 26.21 1.94 -4.71
CA GLY A 89 25.50 0.93 -3.93
C GLY A 89 24.98 1.43 -2.60
N PHE A 90 24.84 0.52 -1.64
CA PHE A 90 24.43 0.81 -0.27
C PHE A 90 25.03 -0.22 0.71
N GLU A 91 25.38 0.25 1.91
CA GLU A 91 26.12 -0.54 2.90
C GLU A 91 25.22 -1.43 3.78
N SER A 92 23.95 -1.04 3.92
CA SER A 92 22.97 -1.76 4.75
C SER A 92 21.54 -1.41 4.35
N THR A 93 20.57 -2.19 4.80
CA THR A 93 19.14 -1.85 4.61
C THR A 93 18.75 -0.56 5.36
N ALA A 94 19.48 -0.21 6.42
CA ALA A 94 19.30 1.07 7.09
C ALA A 94 19.80 2.23 6.21
N ASN A 95 21.02 2.12 5.68
CA ASN A 95 21.59 3.10 4.77
C ASN A 95 20.73 3.29 3.51
N LEU A 96 20.25 2.21 2.88
CA LEU A 96 19.32 2.29 1.75
C LEU A 96 18.04 3.05 2.10
N ARG A 97 17.52 2.85 3.31
CA ARG A 97 16.31 3.53 3.79
C ARG A 97 16.56 5.02 3.99
N ASP A 98 17.71 5.38 4.54
CA ASP A 98 18.10 6.77 4.75
C ASP A 98 18.29 7.50 3.41
N ILE A 99 18.88 6.85 2.41
CA ILE A 99 18.97 7.37 1.03
C ILE A 99 17.57 7.58 0.46
N TYR A 100 16.70 6.55 0.53
CA TYR A 100 15.35 6.61 -0.01
C TYR A 100 14.53 7.76 0.60
N TYR A 101 14.54 7.89 1.93
CA TYR A 101 13.81 8.97 2.58
C TYR A 101 14.44 10.33 2.32
N SER A 102 15.78 10.47 2.34
CA SER A 102 16.41 11.75 2.00
C SER A 102 16.00 12.25 0.60
N ARG A 103 15.86 11.33 -0.36
CA ARG A 103 15.51 11.66 -1.76
C ARG A 103 14.02 11.92 -1.98
N TYR A 104 13.15 11.08 -1.43
CA TYR A 104 11.72 11.09 -1.78
C TYR A 104 10.80 11.65 -0.67
N TYR A 105 11.33 11.95 0.52
CA TYR A 105 10.59 12.56 1.61
C TYR A 105 10.62 14.11 1.56
N ALA A 106 11.67 14.69 0.99
CA ALA A 106 11.85 16.15 0.93
C ALA A 106 11.02 16.85 -0.15
N THR A 107 10.47 16.11 -1.13
CA THR A 107 9.57 16.67 -2.15
C THR A 107 8.17 16.78 -1.57
N LYS A 108 7.58 17.99 -1.61
CA LYS A 108 6.33 18.44 -0.94
C LYS A 108 5.04 17.67 -1.30
N SER A 109 5.13 16.49 -1.88
CA SER A 109 4.02 15.61 -2.27
C SER A 109 4.21 14.13 -1.89
N GLY A 110 5.36 13.76 -1.29
CA GLY A 110 5.65 12.38 -0.89
C GLY A 110 5.23 12.09 0.55
N GLU A 111 4.02 11.52 0.75
CA GLU A 111 3.69 10.95 2.06
C GLU A 111 4.73 9.87 2.46
N PRO A 112 5.19 9.84 3.73
CA PRO A 112 6.17 8.86 4.19
C PRO A 112 5.68 7.43 3.95
N GLN A 113 6.48 6.64 3.25
CA GLN A 113 6.28 5.19 3.28
C GLN A 113 6.55 4.66 4.68
N SER A 114 5.62 3.87 5.23
CA SER A 114 5.90 3.07 6.41
C SER A 114 7.06 2.10 6.15
N ARG A 115 7.83 1.75 7.19
CA ARG A 115 8.92 0.76 7.09
C ARG A 115 8.45 -0.57 6.46
N ARG A 116 7.20 -0.95 6.72
CA ARG A 116 6.57 -2.15 6.13
C ARG A 116 6.41 -2.04 4.62
N ASN A 117 5.94 -0.89 4.12
CA ASN A 117 5.77 -0.66 2.69
C ASN A 117 7.13 -0.59 1.98
N PHE A 118 8.11 0.11 2.58
CA PHE A 118 9.49 0.15 2.09
C PHE A 118 10.04 -1.28 1.92
N ASN A 119 9.97 -2.12 2.97
CA ASN A 119 10.48 -3.48 2.91
C ASN A 119 9.76 -4.33 1.86
N ARG A 120 8.45 -4.12 1.68
CA ARG A 120 7.66 -4.82 0.65
C ARG A 120 8.12 -4.44 -0.76
N TYR A 121 8.28 -3.15 -1.06
CA TYR A 121 8.71 -2.71 -2.38
C TYR A 121 10.17 -3.05 -2.64
N PHE A 122 11.04 -2.93 -1.65
CA PHE A 122 12.44 -3.36 -1.76
C PHE A 122 12.53 -4.86 -2.08
N LYS A 123 11.76 -5.71 -1.38
CA LYS A 123 11.70 -7.14 -1.68
C LYS A 123 11.27 -7.39 -3.12
N ASN A 124 10.16 -6.77 -3.54
CA ASN A 124 9.63 -6.92 -4.89
C ASN A 124 10.64 -6.45 -5.94
N ALA A 125 11.27 -5.31 -5.73
CA ALA A 125 12.24 -4.75 -6.66
C ALA A 125 13.46 -5.67 -6.81
N ARG A 126 14.07 -6.09 -5.70
CA ARG A 126 15.20 -7.04 -5.68
C ARG A 126 14.88 -8.37 -6.38
N GLU A 127 13.63 -8.83 -6.32
CA GLU A 127 13.19 -10.09 -6.96
C GLU A 127 12.95 -9.95 -8.47
N ASN A 128 12.68 -8.74 -8.96
CA ASN A 128 12.41 -8.47 -10.37
C ASN A 128 13.61 -7.84 -11.12
N LEU A 129 14.69 -7.50 -10.44
CA LEU A 129 15.91 -6.99 -11.08
C LEU A 129 16.71 -8.15 -11.71
N GLU A 130 17.03 -8.01 -13.00
CA GLU A 130 17.98 -8.90 -13.67
C GLU A 130 19.40 -8.58 -13.20
N LYS A 131 19.99 -9.50 -12.44
CA LYS A 131 21.26 -9.29 -11.73
C LYS A 131 22.45 -9.10 -12.66
N SER A 132 22.37 -9.58 -13.90
CA SER A 132 23.42 -9.45 -14.92
C SER A 132 23.68 -8.00 -15.31
N ASP A 133 22.66 -7.15 -15.22
CA ASP A 133 22.64 -5.84 -15.89
C ASP A 133 23.31 -4.75 -15.05
N PHE A 134 23.70 -5.06 -13.82
CA PHE A 134 24.16 -4.08 -12.85
C PHE A 134 25.58 -4.35 -12.39
N ARG A 135 26.34 -3.26 -12.19
CA ARG A 135 27.71 -3.29 -11.65
C ARG A 135 27.78 -3.90 -10.26
N LEU A 136 26.74 -3.76 -9.45
CA LEU A 136 26.67 -4.26 -8.08
C LEU A 136 25.55 -5.29 -7.90
N LEU A 137 25.76 -6.24 -6.99
CA LEU A 137 24.78 -7.25 -6.57
C LEU A 137 24.28 -6.98 -5.15
N ILE A 138 22.99 -7.22 -4.93
CA ILE A 138 22.39 -7.18 -3.58
C ILE A 138 22.59 -8.52 -2.88
N CYS A 139 23.32 -8.51 -1.78
CA CYS A 139 23.59 -9.66 -0.92
C CYS A 139 22.88 -9.54 0.42
N ARG A 140 22.44 -10.67 0.98
CA ARG A 140 21.93 -10.74 2.35
C ARG A 140 23.11 -10.99 3.29
N SER A 141 23.25 -10.19 4.34
CA SER A 141 24.24 -10.47 5.38
C SER A 141 23.76 -11.61 6.27
N SER A 142 24.56 -12.67 6.35
CA SER A 142 24.37 -13.80 7.27
C SER A 142 25.07 -13.59 8.62
N ILE A 143 26.05 -12.67 8.67
CA ILE A 143 26.96 -12.47 9.80
C ILE A 143 26.55 -11.22 10.61
N ASN A 144 26.30 -10.11 9.93
CA ASN A 144 25.98 -8.84 10.58
C ASN A 144 24.48 -8.54 10.47
N ARG A 145 23.88 -7.94 11.50
CA ARG A 145 22.46 -7.52 11.51
C ARG A 145 22.20 -6.26 10.65
N ILE A 146 22.85 -6.16 9.49
CA ILE A 146 22.73 -5.05 8.54
C ILE A 146 21.65 -5.30 7.47
N GLY A 147 21.09 -6.52 7.43
CA GLY A 147 20.06 -6.92 6.47
C GLY A 147 20.66 -7.24 5.11
N PHE A 148 20.54 -6.31 4.17
CA PHE A 148 21.06 -6.39 2.81
C PHE A 148 22.10 -5.30 2.54
N TYR A 149 23.07 -5.60 1.69
CA TYR A 149 24.16 -4.72 1.28
C TYR A 149 24.55 -5.00 -0.17
N THR A 150 25.31 -4.10 -0.79
CA THR A 150 25.82 -4.30 -2.15
C THR A 150 27.26 -4.79 -2.16
N VAL A 151 27.58 -5.63 -3.15
CA VAL A 151 28.94 -6.07 -3.48
C VAL A 151 29.19 -5.93 -4.97
N GLU A 152 30.45 -5.90 -5.40
CA GLU A 152 30.78 -5.91 -6.82
C GLU A 152 30.22 -7.16 -7.51
N ASN A 153 29.66 -6.97 -8.71
CA ASN A 153 29.16 -8.05 -9.52
C ASN A 153 30.29 -8.64 -10.36
N PRO A 154 30.76 -9.87 -10.08
CA PRO A 154 31.84 -10.49 -10.86
C PRO A 154 31.40 -10.85 -12.28
N ASN A 155 30.10 -10.91 -12.53
CA ASN A 155 29.52 -11.27 -13.82
C ASN A 155 29.12 -10.04 -14.65
N TYR A 156 29.28 -8.83 -14.12
CA TYR A 156 28.97 -7.62 -14.86
C TYR A 156 29.99 -7.43 -15.97
N LYS A 157 29.51 -7.50 -17.21
CA LYS A 157 30.25 -7.10 -18.39
C LYS A 157 29.57 -5.84 -18.90
N PRO A 158 30.25 -4.68 -18.91
CA PRO A 158 29.68 -3.54 -19.62
C PRO A 158 29.48 -3.98 -21.08
N GLU A 159 28.25 -3.87 -21.58
CA GLU A 159 28.04 -3.94 -23.03
C GLU A 159 28.77 -2.74 -23.65
N ASP A 160 29.59 -3.02 -24.68
CA ASP A 160 30.43 -2.05 -25.39
C ASP A 160 29.64 -0.87 -25.99
#